data_AF-A0ABD3NM70-F1
#
_entry.id   AF-A0ABD3NM70-F1
#
_cell.length_a   1.000
_cell.length_b   1.000
_cell.length_c   1.000
_cell.angle_alpha   90.00
_cell.angle_beta   90.00
_cell.angle_gamma   90.00
#
_symmetry.space_group_name_H-M   'P 1'
#
loop_
_entity.id
_entity.type
_entity.pdbx_description
1 polymer ?
#
loop_
_entity_poly.entity_id
_entity_poly.type
_entity_poly.pdbx_seq_one_letter_code
_entity_poly.pdbx_strand_id
1 'polypeptide(L)'
;MGNRASASSSGEERGSGMFLTDDLQGKINADFESHLLQSEWKNYAASFLKRHNQREANYAAKNAETRAKLEQLQQQAKTVHDNLDERMNDAKSKIATLQVEMNHDLNRLAKKFEGGTSKSERVCLDDRVKLSQCFNTLKDSRECEVFAKKLEKCVTSAMASA
;
A
#
# COMPACT_ATOMS: atom_id res chain seq x y z
N MET A 1 8.81 -88.96 -49.24
CA MET A 1 9.65 -90.10 -49.68
C MET A 1 11.06 -89.89 -49.18
N GLY A 2 11.61 -90.89 -48.47
CA GLY A 2 13.05 -91.10 -48.17
C GLY A 2 13.68 -90.14 -47.16
N ASN A 3 14.56 -90.55 -46.25
CA ASN A 3 14.95 -91.87 -45.77
C ASN A 3 15.72 -91.66 -44.44
N ARG A 4 15.70 -92.69 -43.58
CA ARG A 4 16.42 -92.80 -42.30
C ARG A 4 17.92 -92.47 -42.41
N ALA A 5 18.45 -91.92 -41.32
CA ALA A 5 19.72 -92.39 -40.76
C ALA A 5 19.59 -92.47 -39.24
N SER A 6 19.52 -93.70 -38.73
CA SER A 6 19.83 -93.99 -37.32
C SER A 6 21.35 -93.98 -37.18
N ALA A 7 21.86 -93.18 -36.26
CA ALA A 7 23.19 -93.37 -35.69
C ALA A 7 23.04 -93.31 -34.17
N SER A 8 23.01 -94.49 -33.54
CA SER A 8 23.30 -94.59 -32.12
C SER A 8 24.82 -94.58 -31.97
N SER A 9 25.35 -93.58 -31.28
CA SER A 9 26.62 -93.73 -30.58
C SER A 9 26.48 -93.10 -29.20
N SER A 10 26.20 -93.98 -28.26
CA SER A 10 26.60 -93.86 -26.86
C SER A 10 27.95 -93.14 -26.72
N GLY A 11 27.92 -91.97 -26.10
CA GLY A 11 29.08 -91.19 -25.69
C GLY A 11 28.68 -90.33 -24.51
N GLU A 12 28.83 -90.88 -23.30
CA GLU A 12 28.74 -90.13 -22.06
C GLU A 12 29.86 -89.08 -22.02
N GLU A 13 29.60 -87.87 -22.52
CA GLU A 13 30.37 -86.70 -22.10
C GLU A 13 29.92 -86.36 -20.69
N ARG A 14 30.62 -86.94 -19.71
CA ARG A 14 30.65 -86.45 -18.33
C ARG A 14 31.31 -85.07 -18.33
N GLY A 15 30.53 -84.04 -18.71
CA GLY A 15 30.81 -82.68 -18.30
C GLY A 15 30.82 -82.67 -16.77
N SER A 16 32.00 -82.51 -16.17
CA SER A 16 32.14 -82.37 -14.72
C SER A 16 31.57 -81.02 -14.31
N GLY A 17 30.24 -80.96 -14.22
CA GLY A 17 29.52 -79.89 -13.57
C GLY A 17 29.75 -80.04 -12.07
N MET A 18 30.74 -79.34 -11.53
CA MET A 18 30.89 -79.21 -10.09
C MET A 18 29.75 -78.32 -9.61
N PHE A 19 28.61 -78.93 -9.27
CA PHE A 19 27.49 -78.21 -8.66
C PHE A 19 27.98 -77.67 -7.31
N LEU A 20 27.81 -76.36 -7.10
CA LEU A 20 28.06 -75.75 -5.79
C LEU A 20 27.17 -76.45 -4.77
N THR A 21 27.70 -76.74 -3.58
CA THR A 21 26.86 -77.26 -2.50
C THR A 21 25.78 -76.22 -2.17
N ASP A 22 24.58 -76.67 -1.82
CA ASP A 22 23.44 -75.78 -1.52
C ASP A 22 23.80 -74.69 -0.48
N ASP A 23 24.69 -75.02 0.47
CA ASP A 23 25.23 -74.09 1.46
C ASP A 23 26.13 -73.00 0.84
N LEU A 24 26.99 -73.36 -0.12
CA LEU A 24 27.87 -72.41 -0.79
C LEU A 24 27.08 -71.52 -1.76
N GLN A 25 26.09 -72.08 -2.46
CA GLN A 25 25.21 -71.33 -3.33
C GLN A 25 24.30 -70.36 -2.54
N GLY A 26 23.81 -70.78 -1.37
CA GLY A 26 23.05 -69.91 -0.46
C GLY A 26 23.88 -68.72 0.07
N LYS A 27 25.15 -68.95 0.45
CA LYS A 27 26.06 -67.89 0.90
C LYS A 27 26.37 -66.88 -0.20
N ILE A 28 26.61 -67.35 -1.43
CA ILE A 28 26.88 -66.48 -2.58
C ILE A 28 25.65 -65.60 -2.87
N ASN A 29 24.45 -66.18 -2.90
CA ASN A 29 23.23 -65.42 -3.13
C ASN A 29 22.98 -64.38 -2.04
N ALA A 30 23.16 -64.74 -0.76
CA ALA A 30 23.01 -63.81 0.36
C ALA A 30 24.02 -62.65 0.31
N ASP A 31 25.27 -62.92 -0.10
CA ASP A 31 26.31 -61.91 -0.26
C ASP A 31 25.99 -60.96 -1.43
N PHE A 32 25.55 -61.50 -2.56
CA PHE A 32 25.08 -60.70 -3.70
C PHE A 32 23.88 -59.82 -3.35
N GLU A 33 22.88 -60.35 -2.64
CA GLU A 33 21.71 -59.59 -2.18
C GLU A 33 22.11 -58.48 -1.20
N SER A 34 23.00 -58.79 -0.26
CA SER A 34 23.52 -57.81 0.71
C SER A 34 24.26 -56.67 0.01
N HIS A 35 25.12 -56.98 -0.97
CA HIS A 35 25.82 -55.99 -1.77
C HIS A 35 24.87 -55.14 -2.63
N LEU A 36 23.87 -55.76 -3.24
CA LEU A 36 22.85 -55.07 -4.02
C LEU A 36 22.09 -54.07 -3.14
N LEU A 37 21.56 -54.53 -2.00
CA LEU A 37 20.85 -53.67 -1.04
C LEU A 37 21.73 -52.53 -0.53
N GLN A 38 23.01 -52.78 -0.26
CA GLN A 38 23.94 -51.72 0.16
C GLN A 38 24.15 -50.69 -0.95
N SER A 39 24.24 -51.12 -2.20
CA SER A 39 24.43 -50.21 -3.34
C SER A 39 23.17 -49.35 -3.58
N GLU A 40 21.98 -49.95 -3.50
CA GLU A 40 20.70 -49.23 -3.61
C GLU A 40 20.52 -48.24 -2.46
N TRP A 41 20.87 -48.64 -1.24
CA TRP A 41 20.85 -47.75 -0.08
C TRP A 41 21.79 -46.55 -0.25
N LYS A 42 23.03 -46.77 -0.72
CA LYS A 42 23.98 -45.67 -0.99
C LYS A 42 23.44 -44.70 -2.05
N ASN A 43 22.85 -45.23 -3.12
CA ASN A 43 22.23 -44.41 -4.17
C ASN A 43 21.04 -43.61 -3.64
N TYR A 44 20.18 -44.25 -2.86
CA TYR A 44 19.05 -43.60 -2.20
C TYR A 44 19.53 -42.48 -1.27
N ALA A 45 20.48 -42.77 -0.38
CA ALA A 45 21.04 -41.82 0.58
C ALA A 45 21.67 -40.60 -0.12
N ALA A 46 22.44 -40.83 -1.18
CA ALA A 46 23.01 -39.75 -1.99
C ALA A 46 21.92 -38.89 -2.66
N SER A 47 20.89 -39.52 -3.24
CA SER A 47 19.76 -38.81 -3.85
C SER A 47 18.95 -38.00 -2.82
N PHE A 48 18.79 -38.54 -1.61
CA PHE A 48 18.07 -37.93 -0.53
C PHE A 48 18.82 -36.70 -0.02
N LEU A 49 20.13 -36.85 0.25
CA LEU A 49 20.99 -35.76 0.70
C LEU A 49 21.03 -34.62 -0.33
N LYS A 50 21.16 -34.96 -1.62
CA LYS A 50 21.12 -33.96 -2.70
C LYS A 50 19.80 -33.19 -2.71
N ARG A 51 18.66 -33.88 -2.63
CA ARG A 51 17.33 -33.25 -2.58
C ARG A 51 17.15 -32.40 -1.34
N HIS A 52 17.64 -32.86 -0.19
CA HIS A 52 17.61 -32.12 1.06
C HIS A 52 18.39 -30.81 0.94
N ASN A 53 19.65 -30.88 0.50
CA ASN A 53 20.51 -29.70 0.34
C ASN A 53 19.93 -28.71 -0.67
N GLN A 54 19.30 -29.20 -1.75
CA GLN A 54 18.63 -28.35 -2.71
C GLN A 54 17.42 -27.62 -2.10
N ARG A 55 16.63 -28.29 -1.26
CA ARG A 55 15.51 -27.64 -0.54
C ARG A 55 16.01 -26.56 0.40
N GLU A 56 17.04 -26.84 1.18
CA GLU A 56 17.66 -25.87 2.10
C GLU A 56 18.19 -24.65 1.35
N ALA A 57 18.93 -24.86 0.26
CA ALA A 57 19.44 -23.77 -0.56
C ALA A 57 18.31 -22.91 -1.16
N ASN A 58 17.26 -23.55 -1.69
CA ASN A 58 16.10 -22.85 -2.24
C ASN A 58 15.35 -22.06 -1.16
N TYR A 59 15.20 -22.64 0.03
CA TYR A 59 14.55 -21.98 1.16
C TYR A 59 15.36 -20.77 1.64
N ALA A 60 16.68 -20.92 1.77
CA ALA A 60 17.58 -19.82 2.11
C ALA A 60 17.53 -18.69 1.07
N ALA A 61 17.56 -19.02 -0.23
CA ALA A 61 17.46 -18.04 -1.31
C ALA A 61 16.12 -17.29 -1.28
N LYS A 62 15.00 -18.00 -1.11
CA LYS A 62 13.67 -17.39 -1.01
C LYS A 62 13.53 -16.48 0.22
N ASN A 63 14.09 -16.88 1.34
CA ASN A 63 14.09 -16.06 2.55
C ASN A 63 14.95 -14.80 2.38
N ALA A 64 16.11 -14.90 1.74
CA ALA A 64 16.94 -13.74 1.43
C ALA A 64 16.21 -12.76 0.50
N GLU A 65 15.56 -13.26 -0.57
CA GLU A 65 14.76 -12.44 -1.48
C GLU A 65 13.60 -11.75 -0.74
N THR A 66 12.90 -12.49 0.14
CA THR A 66 11.78 -11.94 0.92
C THR A 66 12.24 -10.84 1.86
N ARG A 67 13.39 -11.02 2.54
CA ARG A 67 13.98 -9.99 3.41
C ARG A 67 14.38 -8.75 2.62
N ALA A 68 15.05 -8.90 1.49
CA ALA A 68 15.43 -7.77 0.64
C ALA A 68 14.20 -6.97 0.16
N LYS A 69 13.13 -7.65 -0.25
CA LYS A 69 11.87 -6.99 -0.62
C LYS A 69 11.23 -6.26 0.55
N LEU A 70 11.25 -6.85 1.74
CA LEU A 70 10.71 -6.22 2.95
C LEU A 70 11.49 -4.94 3.30
N GLU A 71 12.81 -4.99 3.26
CA GLU A 71 13.68 -3.82 3.49
C GLU A 71 13.42 -2.72 2.46
N GLN A 72 13.27 -3.09 1.18
CA GLN A 72 12.94 -2.14 0.12
C GLN A 72 11.58 -1.46 0.37
N LEU A 73 10.56 -2.23 0.74
CA LEU A 73 9.23 -1.69 1.06
C LEU A 73 9.27 -0.76 2.28
N GLN A 74 10.06 -1.11 3.31
CA GLN A 74 10.26 -0.24 4.47
C GLN A 74 10.93 1.08 4.09
N GLN A 75 11.93 1.07 3.22
CA GLN A 75 12.58 2.28 2.74
C GLN A 75 11.63 3.16 1.90
N GLN A 76 10.82 2.55 1.04
CA GLN A 76 9.80 3.26 0.27
C GLN A 76 8.75 3.90 1.19
N ALA A 77 8.23 3.13 2.16
CA ALA A 77 7.27 3.64 3.14
C ALA A 77 7.86 4.82 3.93
N LYS A 78 9.10 4.69 4.41
CA LYS A 78 9.80 5.78 5.10
C LYS A 78 9.88 7.03 4.22
N THR A 79 10.31 6.90 2.97
CA THR A 79 10.42 8.02 2.04
C THR A 79 9.08 8.73 1.81
N VAL A 80 7.99 7.95 1.69
CA VAL A 80 6.63 8.51 1.53
C VAL A 80 6.19 9.22 2.81
N HIS A 81 6.45 8.64 3.98
CA HIS A 81 6.12 9.27 5.27
C HIS A 81 6.91 10.56 5.49
N ASP A 82 8.22 10.55 5.24
CA ASP A 82 9.07 11.73 5.37
C ASP A 82 8.58 12.87 4.45
N ASN A 83 8.19 12.57 3.21
CA ASN A 83 7.62 13.56 2.29
C ASN A 83 6.25 14.08 2.77
N LEU A 84 5.40 13.20 3.28
CA LEU A 84 4.09 13.58 3.79
C LEU A 84 4.22 14.49 5.02
N ASP A 85 5.14 14.17 5.92
CA ASP A 85 5.42 14.98 7.12
C ASP A 85 5.97 16.35 6.74
N GLU A 86 6.87 16.42 5.75
CA GLU A 86 7.37 17.70 5.21
C GLU A 86 6.22 18.56 4.66
N ARG A 87 5.34 17.98 3.83
CA ARG A 87 4.17 18.69 3.29
C ARG A 87 3.18 19.11 4.37
N MET A 88 2.97 18.26 5.37
CA MET A 88 2.10 18.58 6.51
C MET A 88 2.67 19.76 7.30
N ASN A 89 3.99 19.77 7.54
CA ASN A 89 4.66 20.86 8.25
C ASN A 89 4.61 22.17 7.47
N ASP A 90 4.83 22.14 6.14
CA ASP A 90 4.66 23.31 5.27
C ASP A 90 3.22 23.84 5.31
N ALA A 91 2.22 22.96 5.20
CA ALA A 91 0.81 23.35 5.30
C ALA A 91 0.46 23.96 6.66
N LYS A 92 0.94 23.37 7.77
CA LYS A 92 0.76 23.91 9.13
C LYS A 92 1.40 25.28 9.27
N SER A 93 2.62 25.46 8.74
CA SER A 93 3.32 26.75 8.74
C SER A 93 2.52 27.82 8.00
N LYS A 94 2.04 27.52 6.79
CA LYS A 94 1.20 28.44 6.01
C LYS A 94 -0.09 28.82 6.74
N ILE A 95 -0.75 27.85 7.38
CA ILE A 95 -1.96 28.12 8.18
C ILE A 95 -1.64 29.04 9.35
N ALA A 96 -0.55 28.80 10.08
CA ALA A 96 -0.15 29.66 11.20
C ALA A 96 0.12 31.11 10.73
N THR A 97 0.83 31.28 9.61
CA THR A 97 1.06 32.60 9.00
C THR A 97 -0.25 33.28 8.63
N LEU A 98 -1.14 32.59 7.92
CA LEU A 98 -2.45 33.12 7.53
C LEU A 98 -3.31 33.48 8.74
N GLN A 99 -3.27 32.71 9.82
CA GLN A 99 -3.96 33.03 11.07
C GLN A 99 -3.45 34.33 11.69
N VAL A 100 -2.13 34.54 11.71
CA VAL A 100 -1.54 35.78 12.23
C VAL A 100 -1.94 36.97 11.36
N GLU A 101 -1.86 36.84 10.03
CA GLU A 101 -2.26 37.89 9.09
C GLU A 101 -3.75 38.25 9.24
N MET A 102 -4.62 37.24 9.27
CA MET A 102 -6.06 37.42 9.47
C MET A 102 -6.36 38.10 10.81
N ASN A 103 -5.72 37.67 11.90
CA ASN A 103 -5.92 38.28 13.22
C ASN A 103 -5.43 39.74 13.23
N HIS A 104 -4.31 40.04 12.57
CA HIS A 104 -3.83 41.40 12.41
C HIS A 104 -4.84 42.27 11.65
N ASP A 105 -5.38 41.77 10.54
CA ASP A 105 -6.35 42.49 9.72
C ASP A 105 -7.69 42.70 10.43
N LEU A 106 -8.17 41.68 11.15
CA LEU A 106 -9.36 41.80 12.01
C LEU A 106 -9.14 42.85 13.11
N ASN A 107 -8.00 42.84 13.78
CA ASN A 107 -7.67 43.84 14.80
C ASN A 107 -7.56 45.25 14.22
N ARG A 108 -6.97 45.39 13.02
CA ARG A 108 -6.87 46.67 12.31
C ARG A 108 -8.25 47.20 11.91
N LEU A 109 -9.14 46.32 11.43
CA LEU A 109 -10.53 46.68 11.12
C LEU A 109 -11.29 47.06 12.39
N ALA A 110 -11.20 46.25 13.44
CA ALA A 110 -11.83 46.52 14.74
C ALA A 110 -11.44 47.92 15.25
N LYS A 111 -10.15 48.27 15.25
CA LYS A 111 -9.67 49.60 15.65
C LYS A 111 -10.23 50.75 14.79
N LYS A 112 -10.43 50.54 13.48
CA LYS A 112 -11.07 51.56 12.62
C LYS A 112 -12.54 51.79 12.99
N PHE A 113 -13.23 50.74 13.43
CA PHE A 113 -14.64 50.82 13.82
C PHE A 113 -14.85 51.19 15.30
N GLU A 114 -13.85 50.98 16.17
CA GLU A 114 -13.88 51.42 17.58
C GLU A 114 -13.96 52.96 17.72
N GLY A 115 -13.46 53.72 16.75
CA GLY A 115 -13.50 55.19 16.76
C GLY A 115 -14.57 55.83 15.87
N GLY A 116 -15.37 55.05 15.14
CA GLY A 116 -16.14 55.52 13.99
C GLY A 116 -17.55 54.97 13.92
N THR A 117 -18.37 55.29 14.91
CA THR A 117 -19.77 55.67 14.68
C THR A 117 -20.11 56.62 15.81
N SER A 118 -20.09 57.93 15.55
CA SER A 118 -20.76 58.87 16.44
C SER A 118 -22.20 58.37 16.63
N LYS A 119 -22.77 58.50 17.83
CA LYS A 119 -24.18 58.14 18.08
C LYS A 119 -25.14 58.79 17.07
N SER A 120 -24.73 59.87 16.40
CA SER A 120 -25.48 60.53 15.32
C SER A 120 -25.56 59.71 14.02
N GLU A 121 -24.59 58.84 13.71
CA GLU A 121 -24.57 58.07 12.46
C GLU A 121 -25.50 56.84 12.51
N ARG A 122 -25.94 56.43 13.70
CA ARG A 122 -26.82 55.27 13.89
C ARG A 122 -28.32 55.58 13.87
N VAL A 123 -28.71 56.86 13.92
CA VAL A 123 -30.12 57.29 14.06
C VAL A 123 -30.95 56.93 12.82
N CYS A 124 -30.34 56.89 11.64
CA CYS A 124 -31.03 56.68 10.37
C CYS A 124 -30.59 55.43 9.60
N LEU A 125 -29.91 54.50 10.28
CA LEU A 125 -29.40 53.28 9.64
C LEU A 125 -30.54 52.39 9.13
N ASP A 126 -31.64 52.27 9.88
CA ASP A 126 -32.78 51.44 9.48
C ASP A 126 -33.45 51.95 8.20
N ASP A 127 -33.57 53.27 8.05
CA ASP A 127 -34.14 53.89 6.84
C ASP A 127 -33.18 53.78 5.65
N ARG A 128 -31.86 53.86 5.90
CA ARG A 128 -30.81 53.64 4.89
C ARG A 128 -30.79 52.19 4.41
N VAL A 129 -30.96 51.22 5.30
CA VAL A 129 -31.03 49.79 4.94
C VAL A 129 -32.26 49.52 4.07
N LYS A 130 -33.44 50.03 4.45
CA LYS A 130 -34.68 49.88 3.66
C LYS A 130 -34.57 50.48 2.26
N LEU A 131 -33.93 51.65 2.14
CA LEU A 131 -33.67 52.28 0.84
C LEU A 131 -32.74 51.43 -0.02
N SER A 132 -31.64 50.91 0.56
CA SER A 132 -30.69 50.06 -0.17
C SER A 132 -31.32 48.74 -0.62
N GLN A 133 -32.18 48.15 0.22
CA GLN A 133 -32.92 46.95 -0.13
C GLN A 133 -33.87 47.23 -1.30
N CYS A 134 -34.60 48.35 -1.27
CA CYS A 134 -35.50 48.75 -2.35
C CYS A 134 -34.78 48.84 -3.70
N PHE A 135 -33.65 49.57 -3.77
CA PHE A 135 -32.87 49.70 -5.01
C PHE A 135 -32.22 48.39 -5.47
N ASN A 136 -31.91 47.47 -4.56
CA ASN A 136 -31.38 46.16 -4.91
C ASN A 136 -32.45 45.18 -5.40
N THR A 137 -33.70 45.34 -4.96
CA THR A 137 -34.83 44.46 -5.34
C THR A 137 -35.65 44.96 -6.52
N LEU A 138 -35.78 46.28 -6.68
CA LEU A 138 -36.62 46.90 -7.70
C LEU A 138 -35.74 47.66 -8.71
N LYS A 139 -35.96 47.42 -10.01
CA LYS A 139 -35.26 48.11 -11.08
C LYS A 139 -35.74 49.56 -11.29
N ASP A 140 -36.94 49.88 -10.82
CA ASP A 140 -37.55 51.18 -11.05
C ASP A 140 -37.37 52.11 -9.84
N SER A 141 -36.55 53.14 -10.03
CA SER A 141 -36.12 54.06 -8.96
C SER A 141 -37.25 54.89 -8.33
N ARG A 142 -38.39 55.03 -9.02
CA ARG A 142 -39.52 55.85 -8.57
C ARG A 142 -40.24 55.26 -7.37
N GLU A 143 -40.31 53.95 -7.24
CA GLU A 143 -40.97 53.29 -6.10
C GLU A 143 -40.13 53.40 -4.81
N CYS A 144 -38.82 53.58 -4.95
CA CYS A 144 -37.90 53.74 -3.82
C CYS A 144 -37.83 55.19 -3.28
N GLU A 145 -38.47 56.15 -3.96
CA GLU A 145 -38.48 57.57 -3.56
C GLU A 145 -39.13 57.78 -2.18
N VAL A 146 -40.09 56.93 -1.80
CA VAL A 146 -40.72 56.96 -0.47
C VAL A 146 -39.70 56.68 0.64
N PHE A 147 -38.78 55.73 0.41
CA PHE A 147 -37.73 55.42 1.37
C PHE A 147 -36.62 56.48 1.37
N ALA A 148 -36.36 57.12 0.23
CA ALA A 148 -35.43 58.24 0.14
C ALA A 148 -35.92 59.44 0.97
N LYS A 149 -37.21 59.80 0.85
CA LYS A 149 -37.83 60.87 1.66
C LYS A 149 -37.87 60.55 3.16
N LYS A 150 -38.01 59.28 3.53
CA LYS A 150 -37.94 58.87 4.94
C LYS A 150 -36.53 59.03 5.50
N LEU A 151 -35.52 58.61 4.75
CA LEU A 151 -34.12 58.81 5.11
C LEU A 151 -33.77 60.30 5.22
N GLU A 152 -34.23 61.12 4.27
CA GLU A 152 -34.01 62.57 4.28
C GLU A 152 -34.64 63.24 5.51
N LYS A 153 -35.88 62.87 5.87
CA LYS A 153 -36.53 63.36 7.09
C LYS A 153 -35.79 62.93 8.36
N CYS A 154 -35.32 61.69 8.42
CA CYS A 154 -34.55 61.18 9.55
C CYS A 154 -33.22 61.94 9.70
N VAL A 155 -32.49 62.15 8.60
CA VAL A 155 -31.22 62.89 8.62
C VAL A 155 -31.46 64.34 9.03
N THR A 156 -32.50 64.98 8.49
CA THR A 156 -32.85 66.37 8.82
C THR A 156 -33.24 66.51 10.30
N SER A 157 -34.01 65.58 10.86
CA SER A 157 -34.38 65.62 12.29
C SER A 157 -33.20 65.30 13.21
N ALA A 158 -32.35 64.35 12.81
CA ALA A 158 -31.13 64.01 13.55
C ALA A 158 -30.12 65.16 13.56
N MET A 159 -30.01 65.93 12.46
CA MET A 159 -29.16 67.12 12.37
C MET A 159 -29.74 68.33 13.12
N ALA A 160 -31.07 68.47 13.21
CA ALA A 160 -31.73 69.51 13.99
C ALA A 160 -31.73 69.24 15.51
N SER A 161 -31.48 68.00 15.92
CA SER A 161 -31.46 67.55 17.32
C SER A 161 -30.04 67.32 17.87
N ALA A 162 -29.01 67.61 17.07
CA ALA A 162 -27.59 67.54 17.42
C ALA A 162 -27.04 68.95 17.67
#